data_AF-A0A5J4V929-F1
#
_entry.id   AF-A0A5J4V929-F1
#
_cell.length_a   1.000
_cell.length_b   1.000
_cell.length_c   1.000
_cell.angle_alpha   90.00
_cell.angle_beta   90.00
_cell.angle_gamma   90.00
#
_symmetry.space_group_name_H-M   'P 1'
#
loop_
_entity.id
_entity.type
_entity.pdbx_description
1 polymer ?
#
loop_
_entity_poly.entity_id
_entity_poly.type
_entity_poly.pdbx_seq_one_letter_code
_entity_poly.pdbx_strand_id
1 'polypeptide(L)'
;MQITPLSYAKPTTTDIFTSRGLRRFLIDEKTIETDEGDRKRRNLIENLQGVFNAWVQEVYRRKHYQDDEGSSSASAYIYTFGSFRLGAYGPEDDIDSLCLCPNFVDRDTDFFGTLFDKLQRMPNMNSAVIDISFSTLNRAVLPPSNELNLNEEGILRGLDPKSAISLNGARNTDKILNVVKDSLHRKDDNETRQAQDSFVDALRLIKLWAR
;
A
#
# COMPACT_ATOMS: atom_id res chain seq x y z
N MET A 1 -16.59 18.63 14.84
CA MET A 1 -15.88 18.89 16.10
C MET A 1 -14.42 19.08 15.76
N GLN A 2 -13.84 20.26 15.99
CA GLN A 2 -12.44 20.51 15.67
C GLN A 2 -11.62 20.02 16.87
N ILE A 3 -10.89 18.91 16.71
CA ILE A 3 -10.03 18.37 17.77
C ILE A 3 -8.75 19.20 17.77
N THR A 4 -8.45 19.86 18.88
CA THR A 4 -7.22 20.62 19.06
C THR A 4 -6.12 19.74 19.67
N PRO A 5 -4.86 19.86 19.23
CA PRO A 5 -3.72 19.22 19.87
C PRO A 5 -3.66 19.52 21.37
N LEU A 6 -3.27 18.51 22.16
CA LEU A 6 -3.09 18.65 23.61
C LEU A 6 -1.92 19.59 23.96
N SER A 7 -0.86 19.55 23.16
CA SER A 7 0.33 20.38 23.34
C SER A 7 1.00 20.65 22.00
N TYR A 8 1.53 21.85 21.86
CA TYR A 8 2.40 22.27 20.75
C TYR A 8 3.86 22.37 21.17
N ALA A 9 4.20 21.96 22.41
CA ALA A 9 5.56 22.02 22.91
C ALA A 9 6.49 21.15 22.04
N LYS A 10 7.63 21.73 21.65
CA LYS A 10 8.68 21.00 20.94
C LYS A 10 9.45 20.09 21.92
N PRO A 11 10.03 18.98 21.44
CA PRO A 11 10.83 18.10 22.28
C PRO A 11 12.04 18.84 22.87
N THR A 12 12.33 18.54 24.13
CA THR A 12 13.52 19.04 24.84
C THR A 12 14.79 18.31 24.38
N THR A 13 15.96 18.77 24.82
CA THR A 13 17.23 18.07 24.58
C THR A 13 17.24 16.65 25.14
N THR A 14 16.63 16.46 26.32
CA THR A 14 16.46 15.14 26.95
C THR A 14 15.57 14.23 26.12
N ASP A 15 14.47 14.75 25.58
CA ASP A 15 13.56 13.98 24.72
C ASP A 15 14.28 13.52 23.45
N ILE A 16 15.03 14.42 22.80
CA ILE A 16 15.82 14.09 21.61
C ILE A 16 16.84 12.99 21.91
N PHE A 17 17.54 13.07 23.04
CA PHE A 17 18.49 12.05 23.46
C PHE A 17 17.81 10.69 23.69
N THR A 18 16.66 10.71 24.39
CA THR A 18 15.88 9.50 24.68
C THR A 18 15.34 8.87 23.40
N SER A 19 14.84 9.66 22.44
CA SER A 19 14.38 9.19 21.13
C SER A 19 15.49 8.50 20.33
N ARG A 20 16.75 8.97 20.44
CA ARG A 20 17.90 8.27 19.84
C ARG A 20 18.14 6.91 20.48
N GLY A 21 18.02 6.83 21.82
CA GLY A 21 18.09 5.56 22.56
C GLY A 21 16.99 4.58 22.13
N LEU A 22 15.75 5.06 22.00
CA LEU A 22 14.63 4.27 21.47
C LEU A 22 14.94 3.74 20.07
N ARG A 23 15.41 4.60 19.16
CA ARG A 23 15.75 4.17 17.80
C ARG A 23 16.84 3.12 17.78
N ARG A 24 17.83 3.22 18.67
CA ARG A 24 18.86 2.19 18.81
C ARG A 24 18.28 0.86 19.28
N PHE A 25 17.43 0.89 20.30
CA PHE A 25 16.71 -0.28 20.77
C PHE A 25 15.89 -0.95 19.67
N LEU A 26 15.13 -0.18 18.87
CA LEU A 26 14.35 -0.70 17.75
C LEU A 26 15.21 -1.40 16.68
N ILE A 27 16.42 -0.90 16.44
CA ILE A 27 17.41 -1.54 15.54
C ILE A 27 17.90 -2.86 16.12
N ASP A 28 18.26 -2.87 17.41
CA ASP A 28 18.80 -4.05 18.09
C ASP A 28 17.75 -5.17 18.16
N GLU A 29 16.47 -4.82 18.31
CA GLU A 29 15.30 -5.72 18.23
C GLU A 29 14.88 -6.09 16.80
N LYS A 30 15.67 -5.70 15.78
CA LYS A 30 15.44 -6.03 14.36
C LYS A 30 14.05 -5.65 13.84
N THR A 31 13.48 -4.56 14.34
CA THR A 31 12.16 -4.07 13.91
C THR A 31 12.21 -3.21 12.64
N ILE A 32 13.42 -2.91 12.16
CA ILE A 32 13.67 -2.07 10.98
C ILE A 32 14.25 -2.95 9.88
N GLU A 33 13.65 -2.86 8.70
CA GLU A 33 14.15 -3.54 7.52
C GLU A 33 15.53 -3.00 7.07
N THR A 34 16.33 -3.90 6.53
CA THR A 34 17.60 -3.63 5.84
C THR A 34 17.37 -3.04 4.45
N ASP A 35 18.30 -2.19 3.97
CA ASP A 35 18.21 -1.63 2.62
C ASP A 35 18.10 -2.71 1.53
N GLU A 36 18.74 -3.86 1.73
CA GLU A 36 18.67 -5.00 0.81
C GLU A 36 17.29 -5.68 0.81
N GLY A 37 16.70 -5.91 1.98
CA GLY A 37 15.37 -6.50 2.09
C GLY A 37 14.28 -5.57 1.56
N ASP A 38 14.39 -4.28 1.83
CA ASP A 38 13.52 -3.25 1.28
C ASP A 38 13.63 -3.19 -0.27
N ARG A 39 14.85 -3.19 -0.82
CA ARG A 39 15.08 -3.24 -2.28
C ARG A 39 14.45 -4.47 -2.92
N LYS A 40 14.57 -5.65 -2.31
CA LYS A 40 13.93 -6.88 -2.79
C LYS A 40 12.40 -6.75 -2.83
N ARG A 41 11.80 -6.17 -1.79
CA ARG A 41 10.34 -5.96 -1.73
C ARG A 41 9.86 -4.96 -2.77
N ARG A 42 10.57 -3.85 -2.98
CA ARG A 42 10.22 -2.89 -4.06
C ARG A 42 10.30 -3.52 -5.44
N ASN A 43 11.37 -4.26 -5.72
CA ASN A 43 11.51 -4.99 -6.99
C ASN A 43 10.38 -6.00 -7.20
N LEU A 44 9.93 -6.68 -6.14
CA LEU A 44 8.77 -7.57 -6.22
C LEU A 44 7.50 -6.82 -6.63
N ILE A 45 7.22 -5.67 -6.00
CA ILE A 45 6.05 -4.85 -6.32
C ILE A 45 6.09 -4.34 -7.77
N GLU A 46 7.25 -3.89 -8.24
CA GLU A 46 7.43 -3.46 -9.63
C GLU A 46 7.19 -4.61 -10.63
N ASN A 47 7.74 -5.80 -10.33
CA ASN A 47 7.52 -6.99 -11.14
C ASN A 47 6.03 -7.39 -11.18
N LEU A 48 5.35 -7.37 -10.02
CA LEU A 48 3.93 -7.67 -9.93
C LEU A 48 3.06 -6.66 -10.67
N GLN A 49 3.41 -5.37 -10.63
CA GLN A 49 2.74 -4.34 -11.42
C GLN A 49 2.81 -4.65 -12.92
N GLY A 50 3.97 -5.10 -13.42
CA GLY A 50 4.12 -5.55 -14.81
C GLY A 50 3.26 -6.79 -15.11
N VAL A 51 3.22 -7.76 -14.20
CA VAL A 51 2.41 -8.97 -14.33
C VAL A 51 0.92 -8.67 -14.36
N PHE A 52 0.43 -7.78 -13.49
CA PHE A 52 -0.98 -7.38 -13.43
C PHE A 52 -1.40 -6.66 -14.71
N ASN A 53 -0.56 -5.77 -15.24
CA ASN A 53 -0.84 -5.09 -16.52
C ASN A 53 -0.90 -6.09 -17.68
N ALA A 54 0.09 -6.96 -17.83
CA ALA A 54 0.07 -7.97 -18.89
C ALA A 54 -1.17 -8.89 -18.77
N TRP A 55 -1.49 -9.33 -17.55
CA TRP A 55 -2.63 -10.20 -17.29
C TRP A 55 -3.98 -9.52 -17.58
N VAL A 56 -4.19 -8.26 -17.15
CA VAL A 56 -5.49 -7.60 -17.39
C VAL A 56 -5.75 -7.37 -18.88
N GLN A 57 -4.70 -7.17 -19.69
CA GLN A 57 -4.81 -7.09 -21.14
C GLN A 57 -5.19 -8.43 -21.77
N GLU A 58 -4.68 -9.55 -21.25
CA GLU A 58 -5.11 -10.89 -21.65
C GLU A 58 -6.58 -11.14 -21.30
N VAL A 59 -7.03 -10.73 -20.12
CA VAL A 59 -8.44 -10.81 -19.71
C VAL A 59 -9.32 -9.97 -20.63
N TYR A 60 -8.89 -8.74 -20.97
CA TYR A 60 -9.61 -7.88 -21.90
C TYR A 60 -9.77 -8.56 -23.27
N ARG A 61 -8.68 -9.02 -23.88
CA ARG A 61 -8.72 -9.72 -25.18
C ARG A 61 -9.66 -10.92 -25.16
N ARG A 62 -9.64 -11.72 -24.10
CA ARG A 62 -10.54 -12.87 -23.95
C ARG A 62 -12.02 -12.46 -23.91
N LYS A 63 -12.35 -11.37 -23.21
CA LYS A 63 -13.74 -10.91 -23.03
C LYS A 63 -14.27 -10.06 -24.20
N HIS A 64 -13.37 -9.50 -25.01
CA HIS A 64 -13.69 -8.60 -26.12
C HIS A 64 -13.24 -9.15 -27.49
N TYR A 65 -13.39 -10.46 -27.72
CA TYR A 65 -13.16 -11.09 -29.03
C TYR A 65 -11.80 -10.82 -29.67
N GLN A 66 -10.71 -10.83 -28.88
CA GLN A 66 -9.34 -10.55 -29.31
C GLN A 66 -9.13 -9.13 -29.87
N ASP A 67 -9.85 -8.14 -29.33
CA ASP A 67 -9.58 -6.72 -29.60
C ASP A 67 -8.22 -6.29 -29.04
N ASP A 68 -7.20 -6.35 -29.89
CA ASP A 68 -5.82 -5.98 -29.56
C ASP A 68 -5.66 -4.48 -29.34
N GLU A 69 -6.35 -3.63 -30.12
CA GLU A 69 -6.26 -2.18 -30.01
C GLU A 69 -6.83 -1.70 -28.66
N GLY A 70 -8.03 -2.17 -28.30
CA GLY A 70 -8.67 -1.85 -27.03
C GLY A 70 -7.89 -2.37 -25.82
N SER A 71 -7.23 -3.53 -25.95
CA SER A 71 -6.48 -4.15 -24.85
C SER A 71 -5.34 -3.29 -24.34
N SER A 72 -4.68 -2.50 -25.19
CA SER A 72 -3.56 -1.63 -24.80
C SER A 72 -3.94 -0.58 -23.76
N SER A 73 -5.22 -0.21 -23.68
CA SER A 73 -5.76 0.74 -22.71
C SER A 73 -6.12 0.12 -21.36
N ALA A 74 -6.18 -1.22 -21.28
CA ALA A 74 -6.49 -1.92 -20.04
C ALA A 74 -5.28 -1.89 -19.09
N SER A 75 -5.50 -1.38 -17.88
CA SER A 75 -4.50 -1.31 -16.82
C SER A 75 -5.06 -1.82 -15.51
N ALA A 76 -4.22 -2.46 -14.71
CA ALA A 76 -4.51 -2.90 -13.35
C ALA A 76 -3.38 -2.41 -12.44
N TYR A 77 -3.68 -2.03 -11.22
CA TYR A 77 -2.70 -1.38 -10.34
C TYR A 77 -2.47 -2.15 -9.05
N ILE A 78 -1.22 -2.23 -8.61
CA ILE A 78 -0.88 -2.71 -7.27
C ILE A 78 -0.74 -1.51 -6.33
N TYR A 79 -1.52 -1.51 -5.26
CA TYR A 79 -1.41 -0.54 -4.17
C TYR A 79 -0.95 -1.25 -2.91
N THR A 80 0.15 -0.81 -2.32
CA THR A 80 0.55 -1.30 -0.99
C THR A 80 -0.18 -0.53 0.10
N PHE A 81 -0.48 -1.22 1.20
CA PHE A 81 -1.07 -0.62 2.39
C PHE A 81 -0.45 -1.21 3.65
N GLY A 82 -1.06 -0.96 4.82
CA GLY A 82 -0.59 -1.55 6.07
C GLY A 82 0.81 -1.08 6.47
N SER A 83 1.55 -1.91 7.24
CA SER A 83 2.85 -1.51 7.77
C SER A 83 3.89 -1.20 6.70
N PHE A 84 3.84 -1.89 5.57
CA PHE A 84 4.77 -1.65 4.46
C PHE A 84 4.62 -0.22 3.93
N ARG A 85 3.38 0.18 3.61
CA ARG A 85 3.06 1.53 3.14
C ARG A 85 3.30 2.61 4.21
N LEU A 86 3.11 2.29 5.49
CA LEU A 86 3.41 3.21 6.60
C LEU A 86 4.91 3.36 6.86
N GLY A 87 5.77 2.49 6.31
CA GLY A 87 7.21 2.45 6.62
C GLY A 87 7.54 1.82 7.98
N ALA A 88 6.54 1.28 8.68
CA ALA A 88 6.65 0.67 10.01
C ALA A 88 6.70 -0.86 9.95
N TYR A 89 7.33 -1.40 8.91
CA TYR A 89 7.50 -2.83 8.69
C TYR A 89 8.93 -3.29 9.04
N GLY A 90 9.05 -4.54 9.46
CA GLY A 90 10.32 -5.22 9.73
C GLY A 90 10.60 -6.39 8.76
N PRO A 91 11.75 -7.08 8.93
CA PRO A 91 12.19 -8.18 8.06
C PRO A 91 11.23 -9.34 7.92
N GLU A 92 10.48 -9.65 8.97
CA GLU A 92 9.51 -10.75 9.01
C GLU A 92 8.08 -10.31 8.68
N ASP A 93 7.86 -9.00 8.49
CA ASP A 93 6.53 -8.49 8.16
C ASP A 93 6.21 -8.75 6.67
N ASP A 94 4.93 -9.01 6.43
CA ASP A 94 4.32 -9.19 5.13
C ASP A 94 4.13 -7.87 4.37
N ILE A 95 3.88 -7.99 3.07
CA ILE A 95 3.43 -6.86 2.24
C ILE A 95 1.93 -6.99 2.00
N ASP A 96 1.16 -6.16 2.67
CA ASP A 96 -0.24 -5.94 2.34
C ASP A 96 -0.38 -5.19 1.02
N SER A 97 -1.12 -5.76 0.07
CA SER A 97 -1.33 -5.17 -1.24
C SER A 97 -2.75 -5.35 -1.79
N LEU A 98 -3.12 -4.46 -2.70
CA LEU A 98 -4.40 -4.44 -3.39
C LEU A 98 -4.16 -4.47 -4.90
N CYS A 99 -4.69 -5.49 -5.56
CA CYS A 99 -4.88 -5.54 -7.00
C CYS A 99 -6.17 -4.80 -7.36
N LEU A 100 -6.03 -3.62 -7.97
CA LEU A 100 -7.14 -2.78 -8.41
C LEU A 100 -7.35 -2.94 -9.91
N CYS A 101 -8.55 -3.39 -10.30
CA CYS A 101 -8.87 -3.73 -11.67
C CYS A 101 -10.05 -2.93 -12.24
N PRO A 102 -10.22 -2.88 -13.57
CA PRO A 102 -11.46 -2.46 -14.22
C PRO A 102 -12.66 -3.37 -13.88
N ASN A 103 -13.87 -2.88 -14.15
CA ASN A 103 -15.12 -3.60 -13.85
C ASN A 103 -15.35 -4.87 -14.69
N PHE A 104 -14.64 -5.04 -15.80
CA PHE A 104 -14.76 -6.24 -16.61
C PHE A 104 -14.01 -7.44 -16.01
N VAL A 105 -13.16 -7.25 -14.99
CA VAL A 105 -12.40 -8.33 -14.35
C VAL A 105 -13.25 -9.01 -13.28
N ASP A 106 -13.38 -10.33 -13.37
CA ASP A 106 -14.14 -11.14 -12.42
C ASP A 106 -13.26 -11.68 -11.29
N ARG A 107 -13.81 -11.71 -10.08
CA ARG A 107 -13.08 -12.15 -8.87
C ARG A 107 -12.73 -13.63 -8.93
N ASP A 108 -13.68 -14.48 -9.30
CA ASP A 108 -13.56 -15.92 -9.15
C ASP A 108 -12.86 -16.52 -10.38
N THR A 109 -13.25 -16.10 -11.59
CA THR A 109 -12.69 -16.68 -12.83
C THR A 109 -11.37 -16.05 -13.25
N ASP A 110 -11.21 -14.73 -13.05
CA ASP A 110 -10.03 -14.03 -13.52
C ASP A 110 -8.98 -13.90 -12.42
N PHE A 111 -9.31 -13.30 -11.27
CA PHE A 111 -8.36 -13.06 -10.18
C PHE A 111 -7.95 -14.36 -9.47
N PHE A 112 -8.92 -15.12 -8.93
CA PHE A 112 -8.62 -16.42 -8.29
C PHE A 112 -8.41 -17.57 -9.28
N GLY A 113 -8.71 -17.38 -10.55
CA GLY A 113 -8.40 -18.33 -11.63
C GLY A 113 -7.11 -17.94 -12.35
N THR A 114 -7.26 -17.22 -13.46
CA THR A 114 -6.13 -17.01 -14.39
C THR A 114 -4.94 -16.24 -13.83
N LEU A 115 -5.13 -15.25 -12.94
CA LEU A 115 -4.02 -14.56 -12.30
C LEU A 115 -3.33 -15.47 -11.29
N PHE A 116 -4.10 -16.19 -10.47
CA PHE A 116 -3.57 -17.14 -9.50
C PHE A 116 -2.67 -18.18 -10.17
N ASP A 117 -3.15 -18.81 -11.25
CA ASP A 117 -2.37 -19.75 -12.06
C ASP A 117 -1.08 -19.12 -12.62
N LYS A 118 -1.14 -17.85 -13.02
CA LYS A 118 0.01 -17.11 -13.54
C LYS A 118 1.05 -16.85 -12.45
N LEU A 119 0.61 -16.45 -11.26
CA LEU A 119 1.47 -16.20 -10.11
C LEU A 119 2.12 -17.48 -9.58
N GLN A 120 1.40 -18.61 -9.55
CA GLN A 120 1.95 -19.90 -9.13
C GLN A 120 3.12 -20.38 -10.00
N ARG A 121 3.15 -19.98 -11.28
CA ARG A 121 4.23 -20.34 -12.21
C ARG A 121 5.42 -19.39 -12.13
N MET A 122 5.33 -18.29 -11.39
CA MET A 122 6.42 -17.33 -11.30
C MET A 122 7.52 -17.84 -10.36
N PRO A 123 8.79 -17.81 -10.79
CA PRO A 123 9.89 -18.08 -9.88
C PRO A 123 9.90 -17.02 -8.78
N ASN A 124 10.20 -17.44 -7.54
CA ASN A 124 10.36 -16.58 -6.37
C ASN A 124 9.07 -15.98 -5.77
N MET A 125 7.88 -16.34 -6.22
CA MET A 125 6.63 -15.90 -5.57
C MET A 125 6.52 -16.41 -4.12
N ASN A 126 7.15 -17.54 -3.80
CA ASN A 126 7.15 -18.15 -2.46
C ASN A 126 8.19 -17.53 -1.50
N SER A 127 9.08 -16.65 -1.97
CA SER A 127 10.18 -16.10 -1.15
C SER A 127 9.85 -14.78 -0.45
N ALA A 128 8.68 -14.19 -0.72
CA ALA A 128 8.20 -12.99 -0.09
C ALA A 128 6.76 -13.20 0.36
N VAL A 129 6.49 -12.91 1.64
CA VAL A 129 5.12 -12.96 2.19
C VAL A 129 4.41 -11.71 1.67
N ILE A 130 3.67 -11.87 0.57
CA ILE A 130 2.83 -10.81 0.00
C ILE A 130 1.38 -11.29 0.01
N ASP A 131 0.53 -10.47 0.60
CA ASP A 131 -0.91 -10.68 0.63
C ASP A 131 -1.55 -9.75 -0.41
N ILE A 132 -2.27 -10.34 -1.36
CA ILE A 132 -2.90 -9.62 -2.47
C ILE A 132 -4.41 -9.69 -2.30
N SER A 133 -4.99 -8.57 -1.90
CA SER A 133 -6.44 -8.35 -1.94
C SER A 133 -6.90 -7.91 -3.33
N PHE A 134 -8.18 -8.06 -3.64
CA PHE A 134 -8.74 -7.75 -4.95
C PHE A 134 -9.93 -6.81 -4.85
N SER A 135 -9.94 -5.77 -5.69
CA SER A 135 -11.08 -4.90 -5.92
C SER A 135 -11.16 -4.51 -7.39
N THR A 136 -12.38 -4.33 -7.88
CA THR A 136 -12.62 -3.61 -9.13
C THR A 136 -13.02 -2.17 -8.84
N LEU A 137 -12.88 -1.29 -9.82
CA LEU A 137 -13.62 -0.03 -9.89
C LEU A 137 -14.73 -0.14 -10.92
N ASN A 138 -15.84 0.57 -10.73
CA ASN A 138 -16.93 0.63 -11.70
C ASN A 138 -16.54 1.48 -12.94
N ARG A 139 -15.47 1.10 -13.62
CA ARG A 139 -14.89 1.76 -14.81
C ARG A 139 -14.29 0.69 -15.72
N ALA A 140 -14.52 0.80 -17.02
CA ALA A 140 -13.92 -0.10 -18.02
C ALA A 140 -12.44 0.23 -18.27
N VAL A 141 -12.06 1.50 -18.15
CA VAL A 141 -10.67 1.96 -18.26
C VAL A 141 -10.34 2.73 -17.00
N LEU A 142 -9.25 2.37 -16.33
CA LEU A 142 -8.76 3.10 -15.16
C LEU A 142 -7.99 4.35 -15.62
N PRO A 143 -8.13 5.48 -14.92
CA PRO A 143 -7.26 6.61 -15.18
C PRO A 143 -5.81 6.26 -14.83
N PRO A 144 -4.82 6.99 -15.36
CA PRO A 144 -3.42 6.85 -14.98
C PRO A 144 -3.23 6.82 -13.46
N SER A 145 -2.29 6.01 -12.96
CA SER A 145 -2.11 5.78 -11.52
C SER A 145 -1.78 7.05 -10.73
N ASN A 146 -1.12 8.03 -11.37
CA ASN A 146 -0.82 9.35 -10.80
C ASN A 146 -2.05 10.27 -10.69
N GLU A 147 -3.13 9.97 -11.39
CA GLU A 147 -4.39 10.71 -11.37
C GLU A 147 -5.48 9.98 -10.55
N LEU A 148 -5.25 8.72 -10.20
CA LEU A 148 -6.19 7.90 -9.44
C LEU A 148 -6.07 8.12 -7.93
N ASN A 149 -6.93 8.95 -7.36
CA ASN A 149 -7.01 9.15 -5.92
C ASN A 149 -8.01 8.20 -5.26
N LEU A 150 -7.50 7.19 -4.55
CA LEU A 150 -8.35 6.21 -3.86
C LEU A 150 -9.14 6.81 -2.70
N ASN A 151 -8.84 8.02 -2.21
CA ASN A 151 -9.56 8.66 -1.11
C ASN A 151 -10.76 9.52 -1.55
N GLU A 152 -11.02 9.65 -2.85
CA GLU A 152 -12.20 10.34 -3.36
C GLU A 152 -13.49 9.69 -2.84
N GLU A 153 -14.52 10.52 -2.60
CA GLU A 153 -15.83 10.06 -2.11
C GLU A 153 -16.53 9.16 -3.13
N GLY A 154 -16.32 9.41 -4.43
CA GLY A 154 -16.96 8.70 -5.52
C GLY A 154 -16.39 7.32 -5.80
N ILE A 155 -15.21 6.97 -5.29
CA ILE A 155 -14.49 5.75 -5.68
C ILE A 155 -15.24 4.47 -5.30
N LEU A 156 -16.07 4.53 -4.26
CA LEU A 156 -16.82 3.39 -3.72
C LEU A 156 -18.16 3.16 -4.43
N ARG A 157 -18.56 4.06 -5.35
CA ARG A 157 -19.87 3.98 -6.01
C ARG A 157 -19.94 2.77 -6.94
N GLY A 158 -20.95 1.93 -6.71
CA GLY A 158 -21.21 0.75 -7.56
C GLY A 158 -20.26 -0.43 -7.34
N LEU A 159 -19.49 -0.43 -6.24
CA LEU A 159 -18.67 -1.57 -5.87
C LEU A 159 -19.48 -2.63 -5.15
N ASP A 160 -19.11 -3.90 -5.35
CA ASP A 160 -19.60 -4.97 -4.50
C ASP A 160 -19.00 -4.86 -3.08
N PRO A 161 -19.66 -5.43 -2.04
CA PRO A 161 -19.21 -5.31 -0.66
C PRO A 161 -17.79 -5.82 -0.41
N LYS A 162 -17.35 -6.89 -1.10
CA LYS A 162 -16.00 -7.43 -0.91
C LYS A 162 -14.95 -6.48 -1.47
N SER A 163 -15.18 -5.91 -2.65
CA SER A 163 -14.32 -4.89 -3.26
C SER A 163 -14.22 -3.63 -2.40
N ALA A 164 -15.34 -3.15 -1.85
CA ALA A 164 -15.34 -2.02 -0.92
C ALA A 164 -14.51 -2.29 0.35
N ILE A 165 -14.59 -3.51 0.90
CA ILE A 165 -13.77 -3.93 2.05
C ILE A 165 -12.28 -3.96 1.68
N SER A 166 -11.91 -4.56 0.54
CA SER A 166 -10.52 -4.64 0.10
C SER A 166 -9.90 -3.26 -0.15
N LEU A 167 -10.66 -2.32 -0.72
CA LEU A 167 -10.22 -0.94 -0.91
C LEU A 167 -9.95 -0.17 0.39
N ASN A 168 -10.64 -0.53 1.48
CA ASN A 168 -10.49 0.18 2.75
C ASN A 168 -9.08 0.07 3.33
N GLY A 169 -8.34 -1.02 3.06
CA GLY A 169 -6.94 -1.15 3.51
C GLY A 169 -6.07 0.01 2.98
N ALA A 170 -6.09 0.20 1.65
CA ALA A 170 -5.37 1.28 0.99
C ALA A 170 -5.87 2.67 1.42
N ARG A 171 -7.20 2.88 1.43
CA ARG A 171 -7.83 4.15 1.82
C ARG A 171 -7.47 4.55 3.25
N ASN A 172 -7.60 3.63 4.20
CA ASN A 172 -7.33 3.92 5.61
C ASN A 172 -5.86 4.23 5.83
N THR A 173 -4.96 3.50 5.17
CA THR A 173 -3.52 3.73 5.31
C THR A 173 -3.12 5.11 4.79
N ASP A 174 -3.60 5.50 3.60
CA ASP A 174 -3.31 6.85 3.07
C ASP A 174 -3.96 7.95 3.91
N LYS A 175 -5.15 7.72 4.49
CA LYS A 175 -5.76 8.67 5.45
C LYS A 175 -4.91 8.84 6.70
N ILE A 176 -4.37 7.77 7.26
CA ILE A 176 -3.44 7.84 8.41
C ILE A 176 -2.23 8.69 8.04
N LEU A 177 -1.61 8.44 6.87
CA LEU A 177 -0.46 9.22 6.40
C LEU A 177 -0.80 10.70 6.20
N ASN A 178 -1.97 11.01 5.64
CA ASN A 178 -2.41 12.39 5.45
C ASN A 178 -2.66 13.08 6.79
N VAL A 179 -3.30 12.41 7.75
CA VAL A 179 -3.48 12.96 9.10
C VAL A 179 -2.14 13.21 9.79
N VAL A 180 -1.16 12.32 9.66
CA VAL A 180 0.19 12.52 10.22
C VAL A 180 0.88 13.73 9.59
N LYS A 181 0.79 13.89 8.26
CA LYS A 181 1.32 15.07 7.54
C LYS A 181 0.62 16.37 7.96
N ASP A 182 -0.71 16.34 8.02
CA ASP A 182 -1.56 17.51 8.26
C ASP A 182 -1.58 17.95 9.72
N SER A 183 -1.37 17.02 10.66
CA SER A 183 -1.42 17.23 12.12
C SER A 183 -0.52 18.37 12.62
N LEU A 184 0.38 18.85 11.77
CA LEU A 184 1.42 19.77 12.14
C LEU A 184 1.13 21.24 11.82
N HIS A 185 0.26 21.59 10.87
CA HIS A 185 0.21 22.98 10.34
C HIS A 185 1.61 23.53 9.98
N ARG A 186 2.58 22.66 9.66
CA ARG A 186 4.00 23.03 9.51
C ARG A 186 4.29 23.36 8.05
N LYS A 187 4.91 24.51 7.83
CA LYS A 187 5.26 25.04 6.50
C LYS A 187 6.61 24.51 5.98
N ASP A 188 7.27 23.61 6.72
CA ASP A 188 8.61 23.12 6.45
C ASP A 188 8.61 21.59 6.23
N ASP A 189 9.21 21.16 5.12
CA ASP A 189 9.38 19.77 4.72
C ASP A 189 10.16 18.96 5.77
N ASN A 190 11.13 19.59 6.45
CA ASN A 190 11.93 18.93 7.48
C ASN A 190 11.09 18.57 8.72
N GLU A 191 10.22 19.46 9.16
CA GLU A 191 9.39 19.19 10.33
C GLU A 191 8.29 18.16 10.04
N THR A 192 7.84 18.08 8.77
CA THR A 192 6.91 17.04 8.28
C THR A 192 7.58 15.68 8.31
N ARG A 193 8.81 15.58 7.80
CA ARG A 193 9.61 14.36 7.83
C ARG A 193 9.86 13.88 9.26
N GLN A 194 10.23 14.79 10.17
CA GLN A 194 10.47 14.45 11.57
C GLN A 194 9.24 13.85 12.26
N ALA A 195 8.04 14.37 11.97
CA ALA A 195 6.82 13.83 12.53
C ALA A 195 6.45 12.46 11.96
N GLN A 196 6.70 12.24 10.67
CA GLN A 196 6.55 10.92 10.06
C GLN A 196 7.49 9.91 10.71
N ASP A 197 8.78 10.26 10.86
CA ASP A 197 9.77 9.40 11.53
C ASP A 197 9.34 9.10 12.98
N SER A 198 8.85 10.10 13.70
CA SER A 198 8.35 9.94 15.08
C SER A 198 7.13 9.02 15.15
N PHE A 199 6.18 9.16 14.21
CA PHE A 199 5.02 8.29 14.10
C PHE A 199 5.44 6.85 13.80
N VAL A 200 6.36 6.64 12.88
CA VAL A 200 6.87 5.32 12.49
C VAL A 200 7.60 4.64 13.65
N ASP A 201 8.50 5.33 14.33
CA ASP A 201 9.23 4.76 15.47
C ASP A 201 8.30 4.44 16.66
N ALA A 202 7.32 5.30 16.93
CA ALA A 202 6.28 5.01 17.93
C ALA A 202 5.45 3.78 17.53
N LEU A 203 5.02 3.70 16.28
CA LEU A 203 4.23 2.56 15.79
C LEU A 203 5.04 1.25 15.85
N ARG A 204 6.33 1.27 15.52
CA ARG A 204 7.23 0.10 15.66
C ARG A 204 7.33 -0.35 17.11
N LEU A 205 7.53 0.59 18.04
CA LEU A 205 7.61 0.27 19.47
C LEU A 205 6.29 -0.35 19.97
N ILE A 206 5.15 0.22 19.62
CA ILE A 206 3.84 -0.29 20.03
C ILE A 206 3.57 -1.67 19.41
N LYS A 207 3.92 -1.88 18.13
CA LYS A 207 3.86 -3.19 17.48
C LYS A 207 4.72 -4.22 18.22
N LEU A 208 5.93 -3.86 18.60
CA LEU A 208 6.84 -4.75 19.35
C LEU A 208 6.28 -5.07 20.73
N TRP A 209 5.75 -4.08 21.44
CA TRP A 209 5.17 -4.24 22.78
C TRP A 209 3.90 -5.11 22.79
N ALA A 210 3.10 -5.04 21.73
CA ALA A 210 1.83 -5.75 21.64
C ALA A 210 1.95 -7.21 21.15
N ARG A 211 3.15 -7.65 20.73
CA ARG A 211 3.44 -9.04 20.37
C ARG A 211 3.54 -9.91 21.61
#